data_AF-A0A3N4MAZ2-F1
#
_entry.id   AF-A0A3N4MAZ2-F1
#
_cell.length_a   1.000
_cell.length_b   1.000
_cell.length_c   1.000
_cell.angle_alpha   90.00
_cell.angle_beta   90.00
_cell.angle_gamma   90.00
#
_symmetry.space_group_name_H-M   'P 1'
#
loop_
_entity.id
_entity.type
_entity.pdbx_description
1 polymer ?
#
loop_
_entity_poly.entity_id
_entity_poly.type
_entity_poly.pdbx_seq_one_letter_code
_entity_poly.pdbx_strand_id
1 'polypeptide(L)'
;MLNLKLLPALAAVISLTAACRKTVKEPKPDYRHRTLNDTEVRYLQPFSLDVDEDSAGDLYFTVGLINDTEGTHAKFAVVSMLSAKLLSIPDSVARLRKNENIPLVPDHPREWNGYDTYLCEIFIPRINPTGAVTWRGSWVAADRQYLGMQFMSGQTAYLGWVSMSVDTARDCMVLHECAWRAASAGDVTAGVTRN
;
A
#
# COMPACT_ATOMS: atom_id res chain seq x y z
N MET A 1 -66.93 35.20 -14.33
CA MET A 1 -65.69 36.01 -14.34
C MET A 1 -64.77 35.48 -13.24
N LEU A 2 -63.79 34.65 -13.60
CA LEU A 2 -62.82 34.08 -12.66
C LEU A 2 -61.72 35.11 -12.37
N ASN A 3 -61.46 35.36 -11.08
CA ASN A 3 -60.56 36.43 -10.63
C ASN A 3 -59.09 36.00 -10.78
N LEU A 4 -58.47 36.42 -11.87
CA LEU A 4 -57.15 36.02 -12.38
C LEU A 4 -55.97 36.71 -11.65
N LYS A 5 -56.04 36.84 -10.32
CA LYS A 5 -54.99 37.53 -9.51
C LYS A 5 -54.42 36.69 -8.35
N LEU A 6 -54.83 35.42 -8.23
CA LEU A 6 -54.38 34.53 -7.15
C LEU A 6 -53.35 33.46 -7.58
N LEU A 7 -52.87 33.48 -8.83
CA LEU A 7 -51.93 32.47 -9.33
C LEU A 7 -50.44 32.65 -9.01
N PRO A 8 -49.87 33.82 -8.64
CA PRO A 8 -48.42 33.89 -8.42
C PRO A 8 -48.00 33.47 -7.00
N ALA A 9 -48.93 33.29 -6.06
CA ALA A 9 -48.60 33.00 -4.65
C ALA A 9 -48.37 31.50 -4.36
N LEU A 10 -48.83 30.59 -5.21
CA LEU A 10 -48.71 29.14 -4.97
C LEU A 10 -47.41 28.52 -5.50
N ALA A 11 -46.70 29.21 -6.40
CA ALA A 11 -45.46 28.70 -7.00
C ALA A 11 -44.20 28.95 -6.15
N ALA A 12 -44.26 29.81 -5.12
CA ALA A 12 -43.12 30.14 -4.28
C ALA A 12 -42.92 29.18 -3.08
N VAL A 13 -43.94 28.38 -2.73
CA VAL A 13 -43.90 27.50 -1.55
C VAL A 13 -43.33 26.10 -1.87
N ILE A 14 -43.36 25.67 -3.13
CA ILE A 14 -42.86 24.33 -3.53
C ILE A 14 -41.32 24.33 -3.69
N SER A 15 -40.70 25.49 -3.92
CA SER A 15 -39.26 25.62 -4.19
C SER A 15 -38.35 25.57 -2.95
N LEU A 16 -38.93 25.55 -1.74
CA LEU A 16 -38.18 25.63 -0.47
C LEU A 16 -37.92 24.29 0.22
N THR A 17 -38.39 23.16 -0.33
CA THR A 17 -38.17 21.83 0.27
C THR A 17 -36.99 21.05 -0.33
N ALA A 18 -36.27 21.63 -1.30
CA ALA A 18 -35.07 21.03 -1.91
C ALA A 18 -33.76 21.35 -1.16
N ALA A 19 -33.82 22.08 -0.05
CA ALA A 19 -32.65 22.46 0.72
C ALA A 19 -32.41 21.47 1.88
N CYS A 20 -31.20 20.90 1.91
CA CYS A 20 -30.63 20.16 3.03
C CYS A 20 -31.07 18.70 3.22
N ARG A 21 -30.94 17.86 2.18
CA ARG A 21 -30.49 16.48 2.45
C ARG A 21 -29.02 16.56 2.89
N LYS A 22 -28.78 16.73 4.20
CA LYS A 22 -27.49 16.39 4.81
C LYS A 22 -27.27 14.92 4.51
N THR A 23 -26.40 14.62 3.57
CA THR A 23 -25.93 13.25 3.34
C THR A 23 -25.26 12.83 4.64
N VAL A 24 -25.95 11.98 5.42
CA VAL A 24 -25.35 11.32 6.57
C VAL A 24 -24.22 10.49 5.99
N LYS A 25 -22.97 10.94 6.19
CA LYS A 25 -21.81 10.11 5.83
C LYS A 25 -21.88 8.91 6.74
N GLU A 26 -22.17 7.74 6.18
CA GLU A 26 -22.06 6.49 6.91
C GLU A 26 -20.63 6.40 7.49
N PRO A 27 -20.50 5.96 8.74
CA PRO A 27 -19.20 5.79 9.35
C PRO A 27 -18.39 4.80 8.50
N LYS A 28 -17.16 5.19 8.14
CA LYS A 28 -16.25 4.29 7.46
C LYS A 28 -15.91 3.12 8.39
N PRO A 29 -15.81 1.89 7.89
CA PRO A 29 -15.31 0.79 8.71
C PRO A 29 -13.92 1.11 9.25
N ASP A 30 -13.68 0.68 10.48
CA ASP A 30 -12.41 0.85 11.16
C ASP A 30 -11.32 -0.01 10.50
N TYR A 31 -10.07 0.41 10.67
CA TYR A 31 -8.94 -0.40 10.25
C TYR A 31 -8.81 -1.61 11.17
N ARG A 32 -8.56 -2.77 10.56
CA ARG A 32 -7.85 -3.85 11.23
C ARG A 32 -6.38 -3.50 11.26
N HIS A 33 -5.71 -3.78 12.37
CA HIS A 33 -4.30 -3.46 12.59
C HIS A 33 -3.63 -4.60 13.36
N ARG A 34 -2.37 -4.87 13.00
CA ARG A 34 -1.56 -5.90 13.66
C ARG A 34 -0.08 -5.50 13.68
N THR A 35 0.57 -5.74 14.81
CA THR A 35 2.04 -5.66 14.93
C THR A 35 2.69 -6.86 14.25
N LEU A 36 3.84 -6.64 13.62
CA LEU A 36 4.71 -7.68 13.07
C LEU A 36 5.98 -7.87 13.94
N ASN A 37 6.01 -7.26 15.14
CA ASN A 37 7.05 -7.44 16.15
C ASN A 37 8.48 -7.20 15.63
N ASP A 38 8.63 -6.20 14.74
CA ASP A 38 9.91 -5.86 14.11
C ASP A 38 10.60 -7.09 13.49
N THR A 39 9.83 -7.91 12.77
CA THR A 39 10.32 -9.14 12.14
C THR A 39 11.39 -8.82 11.10
N GLU A 40 12.55 -9.45 11.23
CA GLU A 40 13.65 -9.29 10.29
C GLU A 40 13.53 -10.26 9.12
N VAL A 41 13.79 -9.76 7.90
CA VAL A 41 13.90 -10.56 6.69
C VAL A 41 15.31 -10.42 6.14
N ARG A 42 15.99 -11.56 5.96
CA ARG A 42 17.40 -11.66 5.58
C ARG A 42 17.56 -12.64 4.42
N TYR A 43 18.77 -12.67 3.84
CA TYR A 43 19.12 -13.71 2.87
C TYR A 43 18.94 -15.11 3.50
N LEU A 44 18.26 -16.00 2.75
CA LEU A 44 17.85 -17.35 3.20
C LEU A 44 16.88 -17.38 4.40
N GLN A 45 16.37 -16.22 4.83
CA GLN A 45 15.37 -16.09 5.90
C GLN A 45 14.21 -15.24 5.40
N PRO A 46 13.43 -15.74 4.42
CA PRO A 46 12.27 -15.05 3.91
C PRO A 46 11.14 -15.02 4.95
N PHE A 47 10.16 -14.15 4.74
CA PHE A 47 8.97 -14.06 5.58
C PHE A 47 7.70 -14.01 4.73
N SER A 48 6.75 -14.89 5.04
CA SER A 48 5.42 -14.89 4.43
C SER A 48 4.44 -14.22 5.39
N LEU A 49 3.84 -13.12 4.93
CA LEU A 49 2.82 -12.37 5.65
C LEU A 49 1.44 -12.81 5.16
N ASP A 50 0.72 -13.51 6.02
CA ASP A 50 -0.72 -13.75 5.95
C ASP A 50 -1.43 -12.55 6.60
N VAL A 51 -1.98 -11.65 5.79
CA VAL A 51 -2.58 -10.39 6.26
C VAL A 51 -3.97 -10.65 6.83
N ASP A 52 -4.77 -11.50 6.19
CA ASP A 52 -6.18 -11.69 6.54
C ASP A 52 -6.46 -12.86 7.49
N GLU A 53 -5.40 -13.58 7.88
CA GLU A 53 -5.37 -14.68 8.84
C GLU A 53 -6.10 -15.93 8.35
N ASP A 54 -6.11 -16.16 7.04
CA ASP A 54 -6.71 -17.34 6.40
C ASP A 54 -5.77 -18.55 6.31
N SER A 55 -4.56 -18.45 6.88
CA SER A 55 -3.46 -19.43 6.83
C SER A 55 -2.72 -19.51 5.50
N ALA A 56 -3.00 -18.62 4.55
CA ALA A 56 -2.27 -18.50 3.29
C ALA A 56 -1.54 -17.14 3.23
N GLY A 57 -0.30 -17.15 2.73
CA GLY A 57 0.48 -15.93 2.62
C GLY A 57 -0.03 -15.00 1.51
N ASP A 58 -0.26 -13.73 1.82
CA ASP A 58 -0.60 -12.68 0.85
C ASP A 58 0.64 -12.02 0.27
N LEU A 59 1.66 -11.79 1.10
CA LEU A 59 2.90 -11.15 0.69
C LEU A 59 4.09 -12.00 1.12
N TYR A 60 5.08 -12.15 0.25
CA TYR A 60 6.30 -12.88 0.53
C TYR A 60 7.51 -11.96 0.40
N PHE A 61 8.15 -11.66 1.53
CA PHE A 61 9.32 -10.82 1.62
C PHE A 61 10.57 -11.68 1.55
N THR A 62 11.53 -11.27 0.71
CA THR A 62 12.73 -12.07 0.49
C THR A 62 13.94 -11.21 0.13
N VAL A 63 15.12 -11.78 0.34
CA VAL A 63 16.38 -11.27 -0.19
C VAL A 63 16.96 -12.36 -1.07
N GLY A 64 17.14 -12.07 -2.35
CA GLY A 64 17.70 -12.99 -3.35
C GLY A 64 19.13 -12.61 -3.72
N LEU A 65 20.02 -13.60 -3.84
CA LEU A 65 21.35 -13.39 -4.39
C LEU A 65 21.30 -13.65 -5.90
N ILE A 66 21.73 -12.67 -6.69
CA ILE A 66 21.77 -12.74 -8.15
C ILE A 66 23.20 -12.51 -8.59
N ASN A 67 23.69 -13.33 -9.52
CA ASN A 67 25.00 -13.15 -10.15
C ASN A 67 24.80 -13.09 -11.66
N ASP A 68 25.10 -11.95 -12.25
CA ASP A 68 24.90 -11.70 -13.66
C ASP A 68 26.14 -11.02 -14.29
N THR A 69 25.94 -10.41 -15.47
CA THR A 69 27.00 -9.73 -16.19
C THR A 69 27.50 -8.46 -15.49
N GLU A 70 26.66 -7.81 -14.67
CA GLU A 70 27.04 -6.60 -13.94
C GLU A 70 27.82 -6.92 -12.67
N GLY A 71 27.51 -8.05 -12.01
CA GLY A 71 28.17 -8.45 -10.78
C GLY A 71 27.32 -9.33 -9.90
N THR A 72 27.62 -9.28 -8.60
CA THR A 72 26.82 -9.95 -7.57
C THR A 72 25.92 -8.94 -6.89
N HIS A 73 24.65 -9.30 -6.76
CA HIS A 73 23.58 -8.46 -6.22
C HIS A 73 22.87 -9.20 -5.10
N ALA A 74 22.59 -8.53 -3.98
CA ALA A 74 21.56 -8.99 -3.04
C ALA A 74 20.32 -8.12 -3.25
N LYS A 75 19.28 -8.66 -3.89
CA LYS A 75 18.05 -7.95 -4.20
C LYS A 75 17.00 -8.17 -3.12
N PHE A 76 16.52 -7.08 -2.56
CA PHE A 76 15.40 -7.04 -1.62
C PHE A 76 14.12 -6.88 -2.42
N ALA A 77 13.18 -7.80 -2.21
CA ALA A 77 11.94 -7.85 -2.96
C ALA A 77 10.77 -8.24 -2.06
N VAL A 78 9.59 -7.86 -2.51
CA VAL A 78 8.33 -8.37 -2.01
C VAL A 78 7.55 -8.93 -3.19
N VAL A 79 7.02 -10.13 -3.00
CA VAL A 79 6.22 -10.84 -3.99
C VAL A 79 4.78 -10.81 -3.52
N SER A 80 3.88 -10.37 -4.40
CA SER A 80 2.46 -10.50 -4.16
C SER A 80 2.04 -11.95 -4.41
N MET A 81 1.29 -12.54 -3.49
CA MET A 81 0.77 -13.89 -3.58
C MET A 81 -0.76 -13.88 -3.69
N LEU A 82 -1.33 -14.98 -4.19
CA LEU A 82 -2.78 -15.19 -4.26
C LEU A 82 -3.50 -14.03 -4.98
N SER A 83 -4.32 -13.29 -4.25
CA SER A 83 -5.10 -12.16 -4.75
C SER A 83 -4.46 -10.80 -4.44
N ALA A 84 -3.35 -10.80 -3.70
CA ALA A 84 -2.68 -9.59 -3.27
C ALA A 84 -2.05 -8.86 -4.45
N LYS A 85 -1.99 -7.54 -4.34
CA LYS A 85 -1.30 -6.65 -5.26
C LYS A 85 -0.67 -5.52 -4.47
N LEU A 86 0.48 -5.06 -4.93
CA LEU A 86 1.22 -3.95 -4.34
C LEU A 86 1.01 -2.68 -5.14
N LEU A 87 1.03 -1.54 -4.46
CA LEU A 87 1.06 -0.24 -5.11
C LEU A 87 2.48 -0.02 -5.62
N SER A 88 2.64 -0.07 -6.94
CA SER A 88 3.93 0.01 -7.60
C SER A 88 4.07 1.32 -8.37
N ILE A 89 5.31 1.72 -8.60
CA ILE A 89 5.75 2.73 -9.56
C ILE A 89 6.63 2.02 -10.60
N PRO A 90 7.04 2.68 -11.71
CA PRO A 90 7.98 2.08 -12.64
C PRO A 90 9.21 1.57 -11.90
N ASP A 91 9.54 0.30 -12.14
CA ASP A 91 10.69 -0.42 -11.60
C ASP A 91 10.75 -0.60 -10.07
N SER A 92 9.72 -0.26 -9.28
CA SER A 92 9.77 -0.44 -7.82
C SER A 92 8.41 -0.45 -7.13
N VAL A 93 8.34 -0.95 -5.89
CA VAL A 93 7.19 -0.70 -5.00
C VAL A 93 7.17 0.77 -4.61
N ALA A 94 6.00 1.39 -4.60
CA ALA A 94 5.86 2.76 -4.13
C ALA A 94 6.26 2.86 -2.65
N ARG A 95 7.31 3.65 -2.35
CA ARG A 95 7.72 3.99 -0.99
C ARG A 95 6.93 5.20 -0.49
N LEU A 96 5.92 4.94 0.34
CA LEU A 96 5.02 5.96 0.86
C LEU A 96 5.49 6.42 2.24
N ARG A 97 5.33 7.73 2.51
CA ARG A 97 5.48 8.29 3.85
C ARG A 97 4.18 8.14 4.64
N LYS A 98 4.29 8.29 5.96
CA LYS A 98 3.13 8.41 6.83
C LYS A 98 2.23 9.55 6.34
N ASN A 99 0.93 9.33 6.38
CA ASN A 99 -0.13 10.23 5.91
C ASN A 99 -0.25 10.39 4.39
N GLU A 100 0.52 9.66 3.58
CA GLU A 100 0.28 9.62 2.14
C GLU A 100 -0.97 8.81 1.78
N ASN A 101 -1.64 9.22 0.70
CA ASN A 101 -2.82 8.54 0.20
C ASN A 101 -2.43 7.25 -0.53
N ILE A 102 -3.17 6.18 -0.24
CA ILE A 102 -3.16 4.93 -0.98
C ILE A 102 -4.52 4.87 -1.69
N PRO A 103 -4.55 5.19 -2.98
CA PRO A 103 -5.80 5.34 -3.70
C PRO A 103 -6.39 3.98 -4.06
N LEU A 104 -7.72 3.88 -4.08
CA LEU A 104 -8.39 2.70 -4.63
C LEU A 104 -8.05 2.51 -6.11
N VAL A 105 -8.07 3.62 -6.87
CA VAL A 105 -7.70 3.68 -8.28
C VAL A 105 -6.47 4.58 -8.40
N PRO A 106 -5.28 4.01 -8.66
CA PRO A 106 -4.05 4.78 -8.70
C PRO A 106 -3.94 5.62 -9.97
N ASP A 107 -3.43 6.83 -9.82
CA ASP A 107 -3.06 7.69 -10.95
C ASP A 107 -1.70 7.26 -11.51
N HIS A 108 -1.53 7.38 -12.83
CA HIS A 108 -0.24 7.15 -13.48
C HIS A 108 0.86 8.06 -12.86
N PRO A 109 2.07 7.55 -12.59
CA PRO A 109 2.61 6.26 -13.01
C PRO A 109 2.42 5.12 -12.00
N ARG A 110 1.54 5.30 -10.99
CA ARG A 110 1.27 4.25 -10.02
C ARG A 110 0.28 3.23 -10.58
N GLU A 111 0.45 1.98 -10.22
CA GLU A 111 -0.46 0.91 -10.58
C GLU A 111 -0.51 -0.17 -9.49
N TRP A 112 -1.54 -1.02 -9.55
CA TRP A 112 -1.62 -2.19 -8.71
C TRP A 112 -1.01 -3.40 -9.41
N ASN A 113 0.14 -3.86 -8.91
CA ASN A 113 0.92 -4.94 -9.52
C ASN A 113 0.81 -6.24 -8.69
N GLY A 114 0.48 -7.35 -9.36
CA GLY A 114 0.33 -8.69 -8.75
C GLY A 114 1.54 -9.61 -8.94
N TYR A 115 2.71 -9.06 -9.28
CA TYR A 115 3.94 -9.80 -9.51
C TYR A 115 5.04 -9.37 -8.54
N ASP A 116 6.17 -10.07 -8.59
CA ASP A 116 7.42 -9.75 -7.91
C ASP A 116 7.78 -8.28 -8.13
N THR A 117 7.94 -7.53 -7.04
CA THR A 117 8.27 -6.11 -7.13
C THR A 117 9.56 -5.79 -6.36
N TYR A 118 10.42 -5.02 -7.01
CA TYR A 118 11.73 -4.63 -6.52
C TYR A 118 11.67 -3.51 -5.48
N LEU A 119 12.50 -3.61 -4.42
CA LEU A 119 12.64 -2.59 -3.38
C LEU A 119 13.97 -1.85 -3.52
N CYS A 120 15.06 -2.59 -3.33
CA CYS A 120 16.44 -2.10 -3.37
C CYS A 120 17.41 -3.27 -3.52
N GLU A 121 18.68 -2.98 -3.76
CA GLU A 121 19.73 -3.99 -3.82
C GLU A 121 21.05 -3.49 -3.26
N ILE A 122 21.85 -4.45 -2.78
CA ILE A 122 23.28 -4.32 -2.57
C ILE A 122 23.96 -4.79 -3.85
N PHE A 123 24.84 -3.98 -4.41
CA PHE A 123 25.57 -4.27 -5.65
C PHE A 123 27.10 -4.29 -5.43
N ILE A 124 27.72 -5.38 -5.86
CA ILE A 124 29.17 -5.59 -5.92
C ILE A 124 29.58 -5.75 -7.39
N PRO A 125 30.25 -4.75 -8.00
CA PRO A 125 30.59 -4.77 -9.41
C PRO A 125 31.57 -5.89 -9.78
N ARG A 126 31.34 -6.58 -10.91
CA ARG A 126 32.25 -7.63 -11.43
C ARG A 126 33.65 -7.10 -11.76
N ILE A 127 33.74 -5.89 -12.32
CA ILE A 127 35.01 -5.29 -12.79
C ILE A 127 35.90 -4.88 -11.62
N ASN A 128 35.32 -4.67 -10.43
CA ASN A 128 36.07 -4.33 -9.22
C ASN A 128 35.39 -5.00 -8.01
N PRO A 129 35.60 -6.31 -7.80
CA PRO A 129 34.98 -7.04 -6.70
C PRO A 129 35.53 -6.65 -5.33
N THR A 130 36.66 -5.93 -5.29
CA THR A 130 37.20 -5.24 -4.10
C THR A 130 36.71 -3.79 -3.97
N GLY A 131 35.88 -3.33 -4.91
CA GLY A 131 35.33 -1.99 -4.93
C GLY A 131 34.31 -1.76 -3.81
N ALA A 132 33.91 -0.51 -3.64
CA ALA A 132 32.90 -0.15 -2.66
C ALA A 132 31.57 -0.85 -2.98
N VAL A 133 31.02 -1.53 -1.97
CA VAL A 133 29.64 -2.02 -2.00
C VAL A 133 28.70 -0.82 -2.17
N THR A 134 27.75 -0.90 -3.10
CA THR A 134 26.80 0.19 -3.37
C THR A 134 25.37 -0.27 -3.15
N TRP A 135 24.56 0.60 -2.54
CA TRP A 135 23.12 0.39 -2.43
C TRP A 135 22.38 1.14 -3.54
N ARG A 136 21.37 0.50 -4.13
CA ARG A 136 20.53 1.09 -5.19
C ARG A 136 19.05 0.83 -4.93
N GLY A 137 18.17 1.66 -5.49
CA GLY A 137 16.72 1.50 -5.41
C GLY A 137 16.02 2.50 -4.50
N SER A 138 14.70 2.52 -4.57
CA SER A 138 13.88 3.54 -3.89
C SER A 138 13.78 3.31 -2.38
N TRP A 139 14.03 2.09 -1.91
CA TRP A 139 13.90 1.69 -0.51
C TRP A 139 15.20 1.69 0.30
N VAL A 140 16.32 2.11 -0.29
CA VAL A 140 17.60 2.22 0.42
C VAL A 140 17.43 3.11 1.67
N ALA A 141 17.83 2.58 2.82
CA ALA A 141 17.75 3.24 4.12
C ALA A 141 16.33 3.78 4.45
N ALA A 142 15.28 3.13 3.94
CA ALA A 142 13.92 3.43 4.35
C ALA A 142 13.76 3.16 5.85
N ASP A 143 13.18 4.10 6.59
CA ASP A 143 12.86 3.94 8.00
C ASP A 143 11.35 4.15 8.24
N ARG A 144 10.67 3.09 8.70
CA ARG A 144 9.21 3.06 8.96
C ARG A 144 8.40 3.70 7.83
N GLN A 145 8.74 3.32 6.60
CA GLN A 145 8.02 3.69 5.39
C GLN A 145 6.96 2.65 5.07
N TYR A 146 6.03 2.98 4.18
CA TYR A 146 4.85 2.18 3.95
C TYR A 146 4.78 1.73 2.50
N LEU A 147 4.48 0.46 2.28
CA LEU A 147 4.00 -0.03 0.99
C LEU A 147 2.47 -0.08 1.02
N GLY A 148 1.83 0.21 -0.11
CA GLY A 148 0.39 0.02 -0.27
C GLY A 148 0.10 -1.40 -0.74
N MET A 149 -0.95 -2.01 -0.22
CA MET A 149 -1.40 -3.33 -0.66
C MET A 149 -2.92 -3.36 -0.83
N GLN A 150 -3.39 -4.16 -1.77
CA GLN A 150 -4.78 -4.58 -1.88
C GLN A 150 -4.86 -6.09 -2.00
N PHE A 151 -5.93 -6.71 -1.52
CA PHE A 151 -6.15 -8.14 -1.61
C PHE A 151 -7.65 -8.47 -1.53
N MET A 152 -8.00 -9.72 -1.81
CA MET A 152 -9.35 -10.25 -1.71
C MET A 152 -9.43 -11.26 -0.58
N SER A 153 -10.37 -11.07 0.36
CA SER A 153 -10.77 -12.11 1.32
C SER A 153 -12.20 -12.54 0.99
N GLY A 154 -12.33 -13.75 0.43
CA GLY A 154 -13.56 -14.21 -0.20
C GLY A 154 -13.98 -13.28 -1.36
N GLN A 155 -15.14 -12.64 -1.25
CA GLN A 155 -15.65 -11.70 -2.25
C GLN A 155 -15.38 -10.22 -1.91
N THR A 156 -14.72 -9.95 -0.78
CA THR A 156 -14.51 -8.58 -0.31
C THR A 156 -13.10 -8.12 -0.64
N ALA A 157 -13.00 -7.00 -1.33
CA ALA A 157 -11.72 -6.32 -1.57
C ALA A 157 -11.30 -5.51 -0.35
N TYR A 158 -10.03 -5.59 0.01
CA TYR A 158 -9.41 -4.85 1.08
C TYR A 158 -8.27 -3.98 0.55
N LEU A 159 -8.05 -2.86 1.24
CA LEU A 159 -6.98 -1.93 0.97
C LEU A 159 -6.24 -1.62 2.27
N GLY A 160 -4.92 -1.57 2.21
CA GLY A 160 -4.09 -1.45 3.41
C GLY A 160 -2.66 -1.06 3.12
N TRP A 161 -1.85 -1.17 4.17
CA TRP A 161 -0.43 -0.87 4.13
C TRP A 161 0.37 -1.78 5.05
N VAL A 162 1.65 -1.95 4.73
CA VAL A 162 2.66 -2.58 5.61
C VAL A 162 3.77 -1.57 5.86
N SER A 163 4.14 -1.39 7.13
CA SER A 163 5.25 -0.54 7.56
C SER A 163 6.54 -1.34 7.62
N MET A 164 7.60 -0.83 7.01
CA MET A 164 8.91 -1.48 7.00
C MET A 164 10.09 -0.52 6.95
N SER A 165 11.25 -1.03 7.35
CA SER A 165 12.56 -0.42 7.22
C SER A 165 13.51 -1.29 6.40
N VAL A 166 14.53 -0.66 5.81
CA VAL A 166 15.71 -1.33 5.24
C VAL A 166 16.93 -0.87 6.01
N ASP A 167 17.49 -1.78 6.80
CA ASP A 167 18.68 -1.53 7.59
C ASP A 167 19.93 -1.89 6.78
N THR A 168 20.58 -0.86 6.25
CA THR A 168 21.77 -1.02 5.40
C THR A 168 23.05 -1.33 6.17
N ALA A 169 23.03 -1.24 7.51
CA ALA A 169 24.16 -1.63 8.35
C ALA A 169 24.10 -3.12 8.72
N ARG A 170 22.89 -3.68 8.77
CA ARG A 170 22.63 -5.09 9.09
C ARG A 170 22.17 -5.92 7.89
N ASP A 171 22.14 -5.34 6.69
CA ASP A 171 21.71 -5.94 5.43
C ASP A 171 20.38 -6.70 5.55
N CYS A 172 19.37 -6.06 6.14
CA CYS A 172 18.05 -6.68 6.35
C CYS A 172 16.88 -5.72 6.10
N MET A 173 15.71 -6.30 5.83
CA MET A 173 14.43 -5.61 5.98
C MET A 173 13.88 -5.86 7.39
N VAL A 174 13.14 -4.90 7.93
CA VAL A 174 12.43 -5.03 9.20
C VAL A 174 10.97 -4.69 8.98
N LEU A 175 10.06 -5.64 9.25
CA LEU A 175 8.63 -5.46 9.12
C LEU A 175 8.04 -5.09 10.48
N HIS A 176 7.37 -3.94 10.57
CA HIS A 176 6.95 -3.39 11.85
C HIS A 176 5.50 -3.73 12.20
N GLU A 177 4.59 -3.42 11.29
CA GLU A 177 3.14 -3.50 11.50
C GLU A 177 2.40 -3.38 10.18
N CYS A 178 1.13 -3.78 10.15
CA CYS A 178 0.25 -3.61 9.00
C CYS A 178 -1.16 -3.19 9.44
N ALA A 179 -1.88 -2.53 8.53
CA ALA A 179 -3.29 -2.21 8.73
C ALA A 179 -4.06 -2.23 7.40
N TRP A 180 -5.34 -2.59 7.46
CA TRP A 180 -6.19 -2.70 6.29
C TRP A 180 -7.66 -2.51 6.64
N ARG A 181 -8.48 -2.22 5.63
CA ARG A 181 -9.94 -2.14 5.74
C ARG A 181 -10.61 -2.47 4.41
N ALA A 182 -11.93 -2.64 4.44
CA ALA A 182 -12.69 -2.88 3.22
C ALA A 182 -12.50 -1.72 2.22
N ALA A 183 -12.17 -2.06 0.98
CA ALA A 183 -11.95 -1.10 -0.10
C ALA A 183 -13.21 -0.27 -0.44
N SER A 184 -14.40 -0.77 -0.09
CA SER A 184 -15.67 -0.04 -0.19
C SER A 184 -15.72 1.23 0.67
N ALA A 185 -14.82 1.38 1.65
CA ALA A 185 -14.64 2.59 2.45
C ALA A 185 -13.88 3.72 1.72
N GLY A 186 -13.40 3.43 0.50
CA GLY A 186 -12.53 4.28 -0.30
C GLY A 186 -11.05 4.20 0.10
N ASP A 187 -10.28 5.16 -0.40
CA ASP A 187 -8.84 5.28 -0.20
C ASP A 187 -8.40 5.13 1.26
N VAL A 188 -7.19 4.61 1.48
CA VAL A 188 -6.57 4.49 2.81
C VAL A 188 -5.40 5.45 2.94
N THR A 189 -5.01 5.72 4.18
CA THR A 189 -3.90 6.62 4.48
C THR A 189 -2.78 5.82 5.14
N ALA A 190 -1.57 5.90 4.57
CA ALA A 190 -0.40 5.18 5.05
C ALA A 190 -0.08 5.53 6.51
N GLY A 191 0.11 4.50 7.35
CA GLY A 191 0.45 4.66 8.77
C GLY A 191 -0.68 5.18 9.66
N VAL A 192 -1.93 5.19 9.17
CA VAL A 192 -3.12 5.53 9.94
C VAL A 192 -3.93 4.26 10.24
N THR A 193 -4.36 4.11 11.49
CA THR A 193 -5.10 2.95 12.00
C THR A 193 -6.48 3.33 12.58
N ARG A 194 -6.86 4.61 12.53
CA ARG A 194 -8.14 5.13 13.03
C ARG A 194 -8.72 6.14 12.05
N ASN A 195 -10.05 6.19 11.94
CA ASN A 195 -10.77 7.17 11.13
C ASN A 195 -10.83 8.55 11.78
#